data_AF-A0A2T4R8C2-F1
#
_entry.id   AF-A0A2T4R8C2-F1
#
_cell.length_a   1.000
_cell.length_b   1.000
_cell.length_c   1.000
_cell.angle_alpha   90.00
_cell.angle_beta   90.00
_cell.angle_gamma   90.00
#
_symmetry.space_group_name_H-M   'P 1'
#
loop_
_entity.id
_entity.type
_entity.pdbx_description
1 polymer ?
#
loop_
_entity_poly.entity_id
_entity_poly.type
_entity_poly.pdbx_seq_one_letter_code
_entity_poly.pdbx_strand_id
1 'polypeptide(L)'
;MEHFETFNISNHYHIDDTKNFLHLLHGSWYPQDTDTQPIKMNLTSLDESDFICQSIDSVNHNILLHHKVNPSIVLDIHVVHSNQIILNIMNVEALGMSPKMTFVKQ
;
A
#
# COMPACT_ATOMS: atom_id res chain seq x y z
N MET A 1 12.89 -19.74 4.44
CA MET A 1 11.61 -19.00 4.55
C MET A 1 11.89 -17.59 4.09
N GLU A 2 11.14 -17.08 3.11
CA GLU A 2 11.22 -15.67 2.73
C GLU A 2 10.68 -14.81 3.88
N HIS A 3 11.39 -13.73 4.22
CA HIS A 3 10.94 -12.75 5.20
C HIS A 3 10.14 -11.67 4.45
N PHE A 4 8.93 -11.39 4.90
CA PHE A 4 8.06 -10.38 4.32
C PHE A 4 7.92 -9.20 5.28
N GLU A 5 8.06 -7.99 4.76
CA GLU A 5 7.55 -6.80 5.44
C GLU A 5 6.02 -6.79 5.30
N THR A 6 5.31 -6.63 6.41
CA THR A 6 3.84 -6.76 6.44
C THR A 6 3.17 -5.42 6.66
N PHE A 7 2.20 -5.10 5.80
CA PHE A 7 1.33 -3.93 5.92
C PHE A 7 -0.10 -4.39 6.20
N ASN A 8 -0.63 -4.09 7.39
CA ASN A 8 -2.03 -4.35 7.71
C ASN A 8 -2.87 -3.10 7.42
N ILE A 9 -3.73 -3.20 6.41
CA ILE A 9 -4.52 -2.09 5.89
C ILE A 9 -5.97 -2.30 6.31
N SER A 10 -6.61 -1.27 6.86
CA SER A 10 -8.01 -1.33 7.23
C SER A 10 -8.88 -1.64 6.01
N ASN A 11 -9.76 -2.65 6.12
CA ASN A 11 -10.79 -2.90 5.10
C ASN A 11 -11.96 -1.90 5.16
N HIS A 12 -11.96 -1.01 6.16
CA HIS A 12 -13.02 -0.05 6.38
C HIS A 12 -12.82 1.17 5.48
N TYR A 13 -13.55 1.22 4.37
CA TYR A 13 -13.63 2.40 3.52
C TYR A 13 -15.08 2.77 3.26
N HIS A 14 -15.41 4.06 3.37
CA HIS A 14 -16.79 4.57 3.35
C HIS A 14 -17.47 4.48 1.98
N ILE A 15 -16.71 4.33 0.90
CA ILE A 15 -17.22 4.29 -0.47
C ILE A 15 -17.16 2.85 -0.98
N ASP A 16 -18.32 2.23 -1.19
CA ASP A 16 -18.42 0.83 -1.60
C ASP A 16 -17.80 0.57 -2.98
N ASP A 17 -17.95 1.50 -3.93
CA ASP A 17 -17.46 1.34 -5.31
C ASP A 17 -15.92 1.26 -5.40
N THR A 18 -15.20 1.78 -4.40
CA THR A 18 -13.73 1.77 -4.37
C THR A 18 -13.16 0.65 -3.49
N LYS A 19 -14.00 -0.11 -2.76
CA LYS A 19 -13.55 -1.29 -1.99
C LYS A 19 -12.87 -2.32 -2.89
N ASN A 20 -13.41 -2.55 -4.08
CA ASN A 20 -12.82 -3.45 -5.08
C ASN A 20 -11.39 -3.05 -5.46
N PHE A 21 -11.09 -1.75 -5.46
CA PHE A 21 -9.77 -1.24 -5.79
C PHE A 21 -8.77 -1.48 -4.65
N LEU A 22 -9.20 -1.30 -3.40
CA LEU A 22 -8.39 -1.63 -2.22
C LEU A 22 -8.12 -3.14 -2.13
N HIS A 23 -9.08 -3.98 -2.53
CA HIS A 23 -8.92 -5.44 -2.61
C HIS A 23 -7.81 -5.89 -3.56
N LEU A 24 -7.45 -5.08 -4.56
CA LEU A 24 -6.31 -5.38 -5.45
C LEU A 24 -4.99 -5.44 -4.69
N LEU A 25 -4.86 -4.71 -3.57
CA LEU A 25 -3.65 -4.70 -2.77
C LEU A 25 -3.44 -6.00 -1.99
N HIS A 26 -4.49 -6.74 -1.66
CA HIS A 26 -4.37 -7.91 -0.80
C HIS A 26 -3.47 -9.00 -1.43
N GLY A 27 -2.43 -9.43 -0.72
CA GLY A 27 -1.56 -10.54 -1.14
C GLY A 27 -0.07 -10.28 -0.95
N SER A 28 0.73 -11.18 -1.50
CA SER A 28 2.19 -11.11 -1.51
C SER A 28 2.68 -10.38 -2.76
N TRP A 29 3.62 -9.47 -2.57
CA TRP A 29 4.18 -8.60 -3.60
C TRP A 29 5.70 -8.71 -3.59
N TYR A 30 6.27 -8.98 -4.75
CA TYR A 30 7.69 -9.23 -4.94
C TYR A 30 8.29 -8.04 -5.69
N PRO A 31 9.39 -7.45 -5.20
CA PRO A 31 10.01 -6.33 -5.88
C PRO A 31 10.61 -6.80 -7.21
N GLN A 32 10.56 -5.94 -8.22
CA GLN A 32 11.29 -6.20 -9.47
C GLN A 32 12.79 -5.97 -9.32
N ASP A 33 13.19 -5.10 -8.39
CA ASP A 33 14.58 -4.82 -8.06
C ASP A 33 15.07 -5.76 -6.95
N THR A 34 16.31 -6.27 -7.08
CA THR A 34 16.83 -7.37 -6.24
C THR A 34 17.20 -6.98 -4.81
N ASP A 35 17.30 -5.69 -4.51
CA ASP A 35 17.80 -5.19 -3.21
C ASP A 35 16.68 -4.86 -2.22
N THR A 36 15.43 -5.11 -2.59
CA THR A 36 14.24 -4.85 -1.76
C THR A 36 13.65 -6.16 -1.27
N GLN A 37 13.08 -6.15 -0.07
CA GLN A 37 12.39 -7.33 0.47
C GLN A 37 10.97 -7.42 -0.08
N PRO A 38 10.42 -8.64 -0.22
CA PRO A 38 9.02 -8.79 -0.59
C PRO A 38 8.12 -8.26 0.52
N ILE A 39 6.94 -7.78 0.14
CA ILE A 39 5.97 -7.18 1.04
C ILE A 39 4.66 -7.97 1.00
N LYS A 40 3.96 -8.01 2.12
CA LYS A 40 2.65 -8.63 2.24
C LYS A 40 1.64 -7.60 2.70
N MET A 41 0.62 -7.36 1.90
CA MET A 41 -0.47 -6.45 2.24
C MET A 41 -1.69 -7.26 2.64
N ASN A 42 -2.12 -7.10 3.88
CA ASN A 42 -3.32 -7.74 4.43
C ASN A 42 -4.44 -6.71 4.58
N LEU A 43 -5.68 -7.15 4.35
CA LEU A 43 -6.86 -6.35 4.65
C LEU A 43 -7.46 -6.85 5.96
N THR A 44 -7.42 -6.01 7.00
CA THR A 44 -7.78 -6.38 8.36
C THR A 44 -8.89 -5.48 8.90
N SER A 45 -9.36 -5.81 10.11
CA SER A 45 -10.27 -4.94 10.86
C SER A 45 -9.57 -3.62 11.22
N LEU A 46 -10.33 -2.55 11.48
CA LEU A 46 -9.76 -1.25 11.84
C LEU A 46 -8.85 -1.32 13.09
N ASP A 47 -9.21 -2.15 14.07
CA ASP A 47 -8.46 -2.29 15.32
C ASP A 47 -7.08 -2.90 15.08
N GLU A 48 -7.00 -3.90 14.20
CA GLU A 48 -5.78 -4.65 13.84
C GLU A 48 -4.97 -3.99 12.72
N SER A 49 -5.48 -2.90 12.12
CA SER A 49 -4.80 -2.21 11.03
C SER A 49 -3.74 -1.22 11.51
N ASP A 50 -2.64 -1.17 10.78
CA ASP A 50 -1.56 -0.20 10.91
C ASP A 50 -1.79 1.00 9.99
N PHE A 51 -2.42 0.78 8.84
CA PHE A 51 -2.69 1.78 7.81
C PHE A 51 -4.18 1.95 7.55
N ILE A 52 -4.60 3.18 7.35
CA ILE A 52 -5.97 3.55 6.99
C ILE A 52 -5.96 4.17 5.60
N CYS A 53 -6.91 3.78 4.77
CA CYS A 53 -7.08 4.36 3.45
C CYS A 53 -7.65 5.78 3.56
N GLN A 54 -6.89 6.76 3.06
CA GLN A 54 -7.28 8.16 3.03
C GLN A 54 -8.07 8.49 1.76
N SER A 55 -7.56 8.08 0.60
CA SER A 55 -8.21 8.31 -0.68
C SER A 55 -7.92 7.20 -1.69
N ILE A 56 -8.88 7.01 -2.59
CA ILE A 56 -8.74 6.18 -3.77
C ILE A 56 -9.12 7.05 -4.97
N ASP A 57 -8.18 7.23 -5.89
CA ASP A 57 -8.42 7.81 -7.20
C ASP A 57 -8.47 6.67 -8.21
N SER A 58 -9.68 6.20 -8.50
CA SER A 58 -9.90 5.10 -9.44
C SER A 58 -9.66 5.49 -10.90
N VAL A 59 -9.62 6.79 -11.23
CA VAL A 59 -9.34 7.27 -12.59
C VAL A 59 -7.84 7.22 -12.86
N ASN A 60 -7.03 7.67 -11.89
CA ASN A 60 -5.57 7.67 -11.99
C ASN A 60 -4.91 6.44 -11.34
N HIS A 61 -5.73 5.51 -10.84
CA HIS A 61 -5.31 4.25 -10.24
C HIS A 61 -4.40 4.42 -9.01
N ASN A 62 -4.66 5.45 -8.19
CA ASN A 62 -3.84 5.75 -7.02
C ASN A 62 -4.59 5.45 -5.72
N ILE A 63 -3.88 4.94 -4.74
CA ILE A 63 -4.36 4.68 -3.38
C ILE A 63 -3.40 5.37 -2.42
N LEU A 64 -3.96 6.22 -1.56
CA LEU A 64 -3.20 6.89 -0.51
C LEU A 64 -3.59 6.29 0.84
N LEU A 65 -2.60 5.77 1.55
CA LEU A 65 -2.75 5.22 2.90
C LEU A 65 -1.93 6.04 3.88
N HIS A 66 -2.46 6.32 5.05
CA HIS A 66 -1.70 6.92 6.15
C HIS A 66 -1.55 5.92 7.29
N HIS A 67 -0.42 5.96 7.97
CA HIS A 67 -0.21 5.14 9.15
C HIS A 67 -1.09 5.67 10.30
N LYS A 68 -1.84 4.78 10.96
CA LYS A 68 -2.83 5.09 12.00
C LYS A 68 -2.24 5.82 13.21
N VAL A 69 -1.06 5.39 13.67
CA VAL A 69 -0.35 5.97 14.83
C VAL A 69 0.59 7.12 14.46
N ASN A 70 1.32 7.02 13.34
CA ASN A 70 2.27 8.03 12.90
C ASN A 70 1.82 8.63 11.56
N PRO A 71 0.96 9.67 11.57
CA PRO A 71 0.38 10.22 10.35
C PRO A 71 1.41 10.85 9.40
N SER A 72 2.64 11.07 9.87
CA SER A 72 3.73 11.55 9.02
C SER A 72 4.15 10.50 7.98
N ILE A 73 3.90 9.21 8.24
CA ILE A 73 4.18 8.11 7.31
C ILE A 73 2.98 7.87 6.40
N VAL A 74 3.21 7.99 5.10
CA VAL A 74 2.21 7.83 4.04
C VAL A 74 2.70 6.82 3.01
N LEU A 75 1.82 5.90 2.60
CA LEU A 75 2.04 5.02 1.46
C LEU A 75 1.24 5.56 0.27
N ASP A 76 1.94 5.94 -0.78
CA ASP A 76 1.37 6.29 -2.08
C ASP A 76 1.57 5.12 -3.03
N ILE A 77 0.46 4.51 -3.45
CA ILE A 77 0.44 3.27 -4.22
C ILE A 77 -0.26 3.54 -5.55
N HIS A 78 0.48 3.39 -6.63
CA HIS A 78 -0.06 3.42 -7.98
C HIS A 78 -0.27 2.00 -8.51
N VAL A 79 -1.49 1.65 -8.88
CA VAL A 79 -1.85 0.34 -9.42
C VAL A 79 -1.72 0.35 -10.95
N VAL A 80 -0.59 -0.12 -11.44
CA VAL A 80 -0.31 -0.21 -12.89
C VAL A 80 -1.21 -1.27 -13.53
N HIS A 81 -1.26 -2.45 -12.91
CA HIS A 81 -2.10 -3.59 -13.31
C HIS A 81 -2.59 -4.33 -12.06
N SER A 82 -3.53 -5.26 -12.19
CA SER A 82 -4.01 -6.08 -11.07
C SER A 82 -2.89 -6.88 -10.36
N ASN A 83 -1.75 -7.11 -11.04
CA ASN A 83 -0.59 -7.81 -10.53
C ASN A 83 0.68 -6.94 -10.48
N GLN A 84 0.60 -5.62 -10.67
CA GLN A 84 1.76 -4.74 -10.62
C GLN A 84 1.41 -3.40 -9.97
N ILE A 85 2.21 -3.01 -8.98
CA ILE A 85 2.09 -1.73 -8.28
C ILE A 85 3.42 -1.00 -8.24
N ILE A 86 3.34 0.33 -8.14
CA ILE A 86 4.47 1.17 -7.76
C ILE A 86 4.16 1.71 -6.37
N LEU A 87 5.01 1.39 -5.40
CA LEU A 87 4.91 1.83 -4.01
C LEU A 87 5.92 2.94 -3.73
N ASN A 88 5.44 3.99 -3.08
CA ASN A 88 6.25 5.09 -2.56
C ASN A 88 5.95 5.28 -1.07
N ILE A 89 6.98 5.22 -0.23
CA ILE A 89 6.84 5.42 1.22
C ILE A 89 7.35 6.81 1.57
N MET A 90 6.47 7.70 1.98
CA MET A 90 6.80 9.08 2.26
C MET A 90 6.75 9.37 3.75
N ASN A 91 7.71 10.15 4.23
CA ASN A 91 7.54 10.90 5.47
C ASN A 91 7.27 12.36 5.10
N VAL A 92 6.04 12.83 5.30
CA VAL A 92 5.60 14.17 4.86
C VAL A 92 6.29 15.32 5.61
N GLU A 93 6.92 15.01 6.75
CA GLU A 93 7.67 15.98 7.55
C GLU A 93 9.18 15.95 7.27
N ALA A 94 9.66 14.95 6.51
CA ALA A 94 11.08 14.81 6.19
C ALA A 94 11.44 15.48 4.85
N LEU A 95 12.66 16.01 4.77
CA LEU A 95 13.23 16.48 3.51
C LEU A 95 13.78 15.30 2.71
N GLY A 96 13.01 14.86 1.70
CA GLY A 96 13.38 13.79 0.79
C GLY A 96 12.23 12.82 0.56
N MET A 97 12.21 12.22 -0.64
CA MET A 97 11.27 11.14 -0.96
C MET A 97 12.06 9.84 -1.04
N SER A 98 11.50 8.75 -0.51
CA SER A 98 12.05 7.43 -0.80
C SER A 98 11.93 7.15 -2.31
N PRO A 99 12.84 6.35 -2.88
CA PRO A 99 12.69 5.92 -4.27
C PRO A 99 11.39 5.13 -4.44
N LYS A 100 10.73 5.36 -5.57
CA LYS A 100 9.57 4.55 -5.96
C LYS A 100 10.05 3.14 -6.27
N MET A 101 9.36 2.15 -5.72
CA MET A 101 9.69 0.73 -5.88
C MET A 101 8.57 0.03 -6.63
N THR A 102 8.92 -0.80 -7.62
CA THR A 102 7.94 -1.56 -8.40
C THR A 102 7.82 -2.96 -7.85
N PHE A 103 6.59 -3.40 -7.57
CA PHE A 103 6.29 -4.74 -7.10
C PHE A 103 5.34 -5.47 -8.02
N VAL A 104 5.48 -6.79 -8.11
CA VAL A 104 4.61 -7.69 -8.85
C VAL A 104 4.01 -8.75 -7.94
N LYS A 105 2.74 -9.09 -8.19
CA LYS A 105 2.04 -10.18 -7.52
C LYS A 105 2.29 -11.48 -8.28
N GLN A 106 2.73 -12.52 -7.57
CA GLN A 106 2.90 -13.88 -8.09
C GLN A 106 1.72 -14.77 -7.70
#